data_AF-A0A0F8YFN7-F1
#
_entry.id   AF-A0A0F8YFN7-F1
#
_cell.length_a   1.000
_cell.length_b   1.000
_cell.length_c   1.000
_cell.angle_alpha   90.00
_cell.angle_beta   90.00
_cell.angle_gamma   90.00
#
_symmetry.space_group_name_H-M   'P 1'
#
loop_
_entity.id
_entity.type
_entity.pdbx_description
1 polymer ?
#
loop_
_entity_poly.entity_id
_entity_poly.type
_entity_poly.pdbx_seq_one_letter_code
_entity_poly.pdbx_strand_id
1 'polypeptide(L)'
;MPLPKAKQLDLSTEAANRLKFTIENDFSKDSADLLGRNEKMKRYARLARAASDVHGIPQEERSNFSVPLILWQLLAKLAKELDVLLGEESEISVTPIGESDVKRAKKVKKWMNWRIKVSLKLFKKLYPYLLQKSIMGTSIGFVPWVTKKRLVKKFVSNEVEGFEEQFIEGLPAQVPFKRTEVVEVIEEVIDFDGPDLVVEDLEDWVVPSTAKDLDCDHFQRILRLEIDEIFDLSDNGKLDSNLVKDNIDS
;
A
#
# COMPACT_ATOMS: atom_id res chain seq x y z
N MET A 1 9.58 4.22 35.42
CA MET A 1 8.21 3.81 35.06
C MET A 1 7.97 2.41 35.61
N PRO A 2 6.80 2.10 36.21
CA PRO A 2 6.48 0.74 36.60
C PRO A 2 6.33 -0.10 35.33
N LEU A 3 6.98 -1.27 35.30
CA LEU A 3 6.81 -2.24 34.21
C LEU A 3 5.33 -2.65 34.12
N PRO A 4 4.76 -2.77 32.91
CA PRO A 4 3.37 -3.16 32.74
C PRO A 4 3.14 -4.53 33.38
N LYS A 5 2.07 -4.66 34.18
CA LYS A 5 1.64 -5.97 34.68
C LYS A 5 1.22 -6.79 33.47
N ALA A 6 2.01 -7.77 33.08
CA ALA A 6 1.60 -8.77 32.12
C ALA A 6 0.27 -9.36 32.61
N LYS A 7 -0.83 -9.09 31.89
CA LYS A 7 -2.12 -9.76 32.14
C LYS A 7 -1.89 -11.23 31.80
N GLN A 8 -1.51 -12.01 32.78
CA GLN A 8 -1.45 -13.45 32.65
C GLN A 8 -2.88 -13.93 32.42
N LEU A 9 -3.12 -14.63 31.31
CA LEU A 9 -4.40 -15.25 31.06
C LEU A 9 -4.65 -16.30 32.14
N ASP A 10 -5.77 -16.19 32.86
CA ASP A 10 -6.20 -17.19 33.84
C ASP A 10 -6.64 -18.46 33.11
N LEU A 11 -5.68 -19.33 32.77
CA LEU A 11 -5.89 -20.58 32.04
C LEU A 11 -5.74 -21.78 32.97
N SER A 12 -6.50 -22.85 32.69
CA SER A 12 -6.25 -24.16 33.31
C SER A 12 -4.86 -24.68 32.92
N THR A 13 -4.24 -25.47 33.79
CA THR A 13 -2.89 -26.03 33.56
C THR A 13 -2.81 -26.85 32.28
N GLU A 14 -3.85 -27.63 31.95
CA GLU A 14 -3.92 -28.39 30.71
C GLU A 14 -4.02 -27.49 29.47
N ALA A 15 -4.84 -26.44 29.52
CA ALA A 15 -4.97 -25.48 28.42
C ALA A 15 -3.67 -24.69 28.20
N ALA A 16 -3.00 -24.31 29.28
CA ALA A 16 -1.70 -23.63 29.23
C ALA A 16 -0.63 -24.51 28.59
N ASN A 17 -0.57 -25.81 28.93
CA ASN A 17 0.38 -26.75 28.32
C ASN A 17 0.09 -27.00 26.84
N ARG A 18 -1.17 -27.11 26.44
CA ARG A 18 -1.56 -27.23 25.02
C ARG A 18 -1.13 -26.00 24.23
N LEU A 19 -1.46 -24.81 24.75
CA LEU A 19 -1.12 -23.55 24.11
C LEU A 19 0.40 -23.37 23.99
N LYS A 20 1.15 -23.73 25.04
CA LYS A 20 2.62 -23.74 24.99
C LYS A 20 3.14 -24.65 23.88
N PHE A 21 2.65 -25.87 23.78
CA PHE A 21 3.06 -26.81 22.74
C PHE A 21 2.72 -26.30 21.33
N THR A 22 1.54 -25.71 21.15
CA THR A 22 1.15 -25.09 19.87
C THR A 22 2.10 -23.97 19.51
N ILE A 23 2.38 -23.03 20.42
CA ILE A 23 3.30 -21.91 20.18
C ILE A 23 4.71 -22.40 19.84
N GLU A 24 5.23 -23.38 20.59
CA GLU A 24 6.58 -23.93 20.35
C GLU A 24 6.68 -24.62 18.98
N ASN A 25 5.63 -25.35 18.59
CA ASN A 25 5.58 -26.02 17.29
C ASN A 25 5.49 -25.01 16.15
N ASP A 26 4.62 -24.00 16.27
CA ASP A 26 4.43 -22.96 15.25
C ASP A 26 5.73 -22.15 15.09
N PHE A 27 6.34 -21.72 16.20
CA PHE A 27 7.62 -20.99 16.18
C PHE A 27 8.75 -21.81 15.53
N SER A 28 8.82 -23.11 15.81
CA SER A 28 9.85 -23.99 15.25
C SER A 28 9.70 -24.14 13.74
N LYS A 29 8.46 -24.25 13.23
CA LYS A 29 8.16 -24.30 11.80
C LYS A 29 8.49 -22.97 11.11
N ASP A 30 8.00 -21.87 11.67
CA ASP A 30 8.21 -20.53 11.13
C ASP A 30 9.70 -20.18 11.06
N SER A 31 10.46 -20.50 12.11
CA SER A 31 11.91 -20.25 12.15
C SER A 31 12.68 -21.06 11.10
N ALA A 32 12.30 -22.31 10.85
CA ALA A 32 12.99 -23.15 9.87
C ALA A 32 12.77 -22.64 8.44
N ASP A 33 11.53 -22.30 8.08
CA ASP A 33 11.19 -21.77 6.76
C ASP A 33 11.80 -20.38 6.54
N LEU A 34 11.79 -19.51 7.55
CA LEU A 34 12.36 -18.17 7.48
C LEU A 34 13.88 -18.19 7.25
N LEU A 35 14.63 -19.07 7.94
CA LEU A 35 16.08 -19.21 7.74
C LEU A 35 16.40 -19.65 6.31
N GLY A 36 15.73 -20.71 5.83
CA GLY A 36 15.94 -21.21 4.47
C GLY A 36 15.58 -20.18 3.38
N ARG A 37 14.55 -19.37 3.61
CA ARG A 37 14.16 -18.28 2.71
C ARG A 37 15.19 -17.15 2.73
N ASN A 38 15.63 -16.71 3.91
CA ASN A 38 16.60 -15.64 4.06
C ASN A 38 17.94 -15.96 3.39
N GLU A 39 18.41 -17.20 3.47
CA GLU A 39 19.63 -17.64 2.78
C GLU A 39 19.48 -17.54 1.26
N LYS A 40 18.35 -18.00 0.71
CA LYS A 40 18.04 -17.89 -0.73
C LYS A 40 17.95 -16.43 -1.17
N MET A 41 17.25 -15.58 -0.42
CA MET A 41 17.13 -14.14 -0.71
C MET A 41 18.50 -13.46 -0.68
N LYS A 42 19.31 -13.71 0.34
CA LYS A 42 20.69 -13.19 0.43
C LYS A 42 21.53 -13.63 -0.77
N ARG A 43 21.35 -14.86 -1.25
CA ARG A 43 22.04 -15.35 -2.45
C ARG A 43 21.57 -14.62 -3.71
N TYR A 44 20.26 -14.48 -3.91
CA TYR A 44 19.72 -13.80 -5.09
C TYR A 44 20.05 -12.31 -5.12
N ALA A 45 19.95 -11.63 -3.97
CA ALA A 45 20.35 -10.23 -3.83
C ALA A 45 21.83 -10.02 -4.17
N ARG A 46 22.71 -10.93 -3.75
CA ARG A 46 24.15 -10.91 -4.10
C ARG A 46 24.36 -11.04 -5.61
N LEU A 47 23.71 -12.02 -6.24
CA LEU A 47 23.79 -12.24 -7.70
C LEU A 47 23.28 -11.02 -8.48
N ALA A 48 22.15 -10.43 -8.05
CA ALA A 48 21.57 -9.26 -8.71
C ALA A 48 22.46 -8.02 -8.59
N ARG A 49 23.13 -7.82 -7.45
CA ARG A 49 24.06 -6.69 -7.25
C ARG A 49 25.42 -6.87 -7.93
N ALA A 50 25.64 -8.01 -8.61
CA ALA A 50 26.95 -8.39 -9.15
C ALA A 50 28.09 -8.27 -8.12
N ALA A 51 27.74 -8.37 -6.82
CA ALA A 51 28.71 -8.42 -5.75
C ALA A 51 29.42 -9.76 -5.90
N SER A 52 30.66 -9.70 -6.39
CA SER A 52 31.57 -10.83 -6.37
C SER A 52 31.59 -11.40 -4.95
N ASP A 53 31.79 -12.72 -4.84
CA ASP A 53 32.13 -13.31 -3.54
C ASP A 53 33.25 -12.48 -2.90
N VAL A 54 33.20 -12.36 -1.58
CA VAL A 54 34.16 -11.65 -0.71
C VAL A 54 35.59 -12.22 -0.83
N HIS A 55 35.84 -13.13 -1.77
CA HIS A 55 37.12 -13.80 -2.03
C HIS A 55 37.77 -13.29 -3.32
N GLY A 56 38.12 -12.01 -3.28
CA GLY A 56 38.97 -11.39 -4.27
C GLY A 56 39.21 -9.95 -3.88
N ILE A 57 40.24 -9.71 -3.06
CA ILE A 57 40.90 -8.40 -3.05
C ILE A 57 41.08 -8.02 -4.53
N PRO A 58 40.67 -6.80 -4.96
CA PRO A 58 40.87 -6.39 -6.34
C PRO A 58 42.35 -6.57 -6.65
N GLN A 59 42.68 -7.52 -7.52
CA GLN A 59 44.04 -7.64 -8.03
C GLN A 59 44.25 -6.36 -8.85
N GLU A 60 45.08 -5.44 -8.36
CA GLU A 60 45.36 -4.16 -9.01
C GLU A 60 45.90 -4.34 -10.44
N GLU A 61 46.42 -5.52 -10.75
CA GLU A 61 47.00 -5.89 -12.05
C GLU A 61 45.98 -6.35 -13.11
N ARG A 62 44.68 -6.48 -12.77
CA ARG A 62 43.64 -6.91 -13.73
C ARG A 62 42.44 -5.97 -13.70
N SER A 63 41.78 -5.83 -14.86
CA SER A 63 40.46 -5.19 -14.94
C SER A 63 39.45 -5.97 -14.11
N ASN A 64 39.14 -5.48 -12.91
CA ASN A 64 38.14 -6.04 -11.99
C ASN A 64 36.70 -5.65 -12.40
N PHE A 65 36.43 -5.55 -13.71
CA PHE A 65 35.10 -5.24 -14.22
C PHE A 65 34.29 -6.52 -14.36
N SER A 66 33.36 -6.75 -13.44
CA SER A 66 32.32 -7.77 -13.60
C SER A 66 31.22 -7.20 -14.51
N VAL A 67 31.10 -7.72 -15.73
CA VAL A 67 29.94 -7.44 -16.58
C VAL A 67 28.72 -8.05 -15.89
N PRO A 68 27.72 -7.27 -15.46
CA PRO A 68 26.61 -7.80 -14.68
C PRO A 68 25.57 -8.46 -15.60
N LEU A 69 25.96 -9.51 -16.34
CA LEU A 69 25.10 -10.21 -17.31
C LEU A 69 23.76 -10.64 -16.71
N ILE A 70 23.77 -11.04 -15.43
CA ILE A 70 22.57 -11.42 -14.68
C ILE A 70 21.65 -10.22 -14.51
N LEU A 71 22.17 -9.06 -14.10
CA LEU A 71 21.40 -7.81 -13.98
C LEU A 71 20.77 -7.42 -15.33
N TRP A 72 21.54 -7.51 -16.42
CA TRP A 72 21.04 -7.18 -17.75
C TRP A 72 19.90 -8.12 -18.18
N GLN A 73 20.02 -9.41 -17.91
CA GLN A 73 18.93 -10.37 -18.16
C GLN A 73 17.70 -10.09 -17.29
N LEU A 74 17.89 -9.72 -16.02
CA LEU A 74 16.79 -9.35 -15.12
C LEU A 74 16.07 -8.10 -15.63
N LEU A 75 16.81 -7.05 -15.99
CA LEU A 75 16.24 -5.82 -16.54
C LEU A 75 15.53 -6.06 -17.88
N ALA A 76 16.11 -6.88 -18.75
CA ALA A 76 15.47 -7.24 -20.03
C ALA A 76 14.17 -8.03 -19.82
N LYS A 77 14.12 -8.95 -18.85
CA LYS A 77 12.88 -9.66 -18.49
C LYS A 77 11.84 -8.70 -17.91
N LEU A 78 12.25 -7.84 -16.98
CA LEU A 78 11.38 -6.85 -16.36
C LEU A 78 10.80 -5.87 -17.39
N ALA A 79 11.61 -5.39 -18.33
CA ALA A 79 11.15 -4.52 -19.40
C ALA A 79 10.08 -5.21 -20.27
N LYS A 80 10.28 -6.49 -20.63
CA LYS A 80 9.28 -7.27 -21.38
C LYS A 80 7.99 -7.46 -20.61
N GLU A 81 8.06 -7.80 -19.31
CA GLU A 81 6.85 -7.97 -18.49
C GLU A 81 6.07 -6.65 -18.34
N LEU A 82 6.78 -5.53 -18.15
CA LEU A 82 6.16 -4.21 -18.05
C LEU A 82 5.53 -3.76 -19.36
N ASP A 83 6.20 -4.01 -20.50
CA ASP A 83 5.68 -3.64 -21.81
C ASP A 83 4.41 -4.44 -22.16
N VAL A 84 4.39 -5.74 -21.84
CA VAL A 84 3.19 -6.58 -22.05
C VAL A 84 2.00 -6.12 -21.19
N LEU A 85 2.25 -5.74 -19.93
CA LEU A 85 1.17 -5.37 -19.00
C LEU A 85 0.71 -3.91 -19.13
N LEU A 86 1.66 -3.00 -19.34
CA LEU A 86 1.47 -1.55 -19.23
C LEU A 86 2.13 -0.76 -20.36
N GLY A 87 2.53 -1.42 -21.46
CA GLY A 87 3.08 -0.77 -22.65
C GLY A 87 2.12 0.27 -23.25
N GLU A 88 2.63 1.08 -24.18
CA GLU A 88 1.83 2.16 -24.77
C GLU A 88 0.55 1.64 -25.43
N GLU A 89 0.65 0.50 -26.12
CA GLU A 89 -0.47 -0.17 -26.79
C GLU A 89 -1.35 -1.03 -25.85
N SER A 90 -0.94 -1.22 -24.60
CA SER A 90 -1.74 -2.01 -23.64
C SER A 90 -3.06 -1.30 -23.34
N GLU A 91 -4.18 -1.97 -23.60
CA GLU A 91 -5.51 -1.48 -23.28
C GLU A 91 -6.33 -2.55 -22.59
N ILE A 92 -7.09 -2.14 -21.57
CA ILE A 92 -8.04 -3.02 -20.90
C ILE A 92 -9.17 -3.34 -21.88
N SER A 93 -9.42 -4.63 -22.12
CA SER A 93 -10.59 -5.08 -22.87
C SER A 93 -11.80 -5.16 -21.93
N VAL A 94 -12.94 -4.64 -22.39
CA VAL A 94 -14.21 -4.73 -21.66
C VAL A 94 -15.20 -5.44 -22.58
N THR A 95 -15.57 -6.66 -22.23
CA THR A 95 -16.52 -7.48 -22.97
C THR A 95 -17.95 -7.19 -22.47
N PRO A 96 -18.84 -6.64 -23.31
CA PRO A 96 -20.24 -6.47 -22.94
C PRO A 96 -20.92 -7.84 -22.86
N ILE A 97 -21.81 -8.02 -21.86
CA ILE A 97 -22.59 -9.25 -21.70
C ILE A 97 -23.93 -9.15 -22.48
N GLY A 98 -24.46 -7.94 -22.69
CA GLY A 98 -25.71 -7.72 -23.43
C GLY A 98 -25.72 -6.48 -24.34
N GLU A 99 -26.77 -6.36 -25.17
CA GLU A 99 -26.91 -5.28 -26.17
C GLU A 99 -27.02 -3.88 -25.54
N SER A 100 -27.61 -3.78 -24.35
CA SER A 100 -27.68 -2.53 -23.57
C SER A 100 -26.31 -1.99 -23.17
N ASP A 101 -25.33 -2.90 -23.02
CA ASP A 101 -24.01 -2.58 -22.47
C ASP A 101 -23.01 -2.19 -23.54
N VAL A 102 -23.27 -2.48 -24.82
CA VAL A 102 -22.36 -2.17 -25.93
C VAL A 102 -22.02 -0.67 -25.97
N LYS A 103 -22.99 0.20 -25.67
CA LYS A 103 -22.79 1.65 -25.62
C LYS A 103 -22.00 2.09 -24.37
N ARG A 104 -22.15 1.38 -23.25
CA ARG A 104 -21.47 1.68 -21.98
C ARG A 104 -20.05 1.13 -21.96
N ALA A 105 -19.82 -0.05 -22.53
CA ALA A 105 -18.53 -0.74 -22.56
C ALA A 105 -17.41 0.16 -23.11
N LYS A 106 -17.68 0.94 -24.17
CA LYS A 106 -16.72 1.91 -24.70
C LYS A 106 -16.34 3.01 -23.69
N LYS A 107 -17.32 3.53 -22.95
CA LYS A 107 -17.09 4.54 -21.90
C LYS A 107 -16.34 3.94 -20.71
N VAL A 108 -16.75 2.75 -20.28
CA VAL A 108 -16.11 2.00 -19.19
C VAL A 108 -14.66 1.68 -19.52
N LYS A 109 -14.37 1.19 -20.74
CA LYS A 109 -13.01 0.94 -21.22
C LYS A 109 -12.13 2.20 -21.13
N LYS A 110 -12.60 3.33 -21.67
CA LYS A 110 -11.86 4.60 -21.60
C LYS A 110 -11.61 5.04 -20.15
N TRP A 111 -12.63 4.94 -19.31
CA TRP A 111 -12.53 5.31 -17.91
C TRP A 111 -11.58 4.40 -17.13
N MET A 112 -11.62 3.08 -17.32
CA MET A 112 -10.71 2.13 -16.68
C MET A 112 -9.26 2.34 -17.13
N ASN A 113 -9.02 2.56 -18.43
CA ASN A 113 -7.68 2.86 -18.93
C ASN A 113 -7.11 4.15 -18.30
N TRP A 114 -7.92 5.22 -18.26
CA TRP A 114 -7.53 6.46 -17.58
C TRP A 114 -7.27 6.23 -16.08
N ARG A 115 -8.14 5.45 -15.42
CA ARG A 115 -8.02 5.16 -13.99
C ARG A 115 -6.72 4.42 -13.66
N ILE A 116 -6.37 3.39 -14.42
CA ILE A 116 -5.16 2.59 -14.18
C ILE A 116 -3.88 3.37 -14.52
N LYS A 117 -3.83 4.00 -15.69
CA LYS A 117 -2.60 4.67 -16.17
C LYS A 117 -2.37 6.02 -15.50
N VAL A 118 -3.42 6.84 -15.34
CA VAL A 118 -3.30 8.24 -14.89
C VAL A 118 -3.57 8.40 -13.39
N SER A 119 -4.71 7.89 -12.91
CA SER A 119 -5.14 8.12 -11.52
C SER A 119 -4.35 7.27 -10.52
N LEU A 120 -4.27 5.96 -10.74
CA LEU A 120 -3.54 5.03 -9.88
C LEU A 120 -2.02 5.08 -10.06
N LYS A 121 -1.56 5.53 -11.24
CA LYS A 121 -0.16 5.46 -11.68
C LYS A 121 0.41 4.05 -11.45
N LEU A 122 -0.35 3.02 -11.88
CA LEU A 122 -0.07 1.63 -11.56
C LEU A 122 1.35 1.21 -11.98
N PHE A 123 1.89 1.78 -13.06
CA PHE A 123 3.27 1.54 -13.50
C PHE A 123 4.30 1.75 -12.38
N LYS A 124 4.19 2.87 -11.65
CA LYS A 124 5.13 3.20 -10.56
C LYS A 124 5.07 2.16 -9.44
N LYS A 125 3.90 1.58 -9.21
CA LYS A 125 3.63 0.62 -8.12
C LYS A 125 3.95 -0.81 -8.52
N LEU A 126 3.71 -1.16 -9.78
CA LEU A 126 3.97 -2.49 -10.31
C LEU A 126 5.46 -2.73 -10.59
N TYR A 127 6.22 -1.67 -10.90
CA TYR A 127 7.66 -1.76 -11.10
C TYR A 127 8.40 -2.42 -9.92
N PRO A 128 8.30 -1.93 -8.67
CA PRO A 128 9.00 -2.55 -7.54
C PRO A 128 8.51 -3.98 -7.29
N TYR A 129 7.21 -4.26 -7.48
CA TYR A 129 6.67 -5.61 -7.36
C TYR A 129 7.32 -6.60 -8.35
N LEU A 130 7.36 -6.24 -9.64
CA LEU A 130 7.96 -7.09 -10.68
C LEU A 130 9.48 -7.19 -10.54
N LEU A 131 10.13 -6.13 -10.05
CA LEU A 131 11.56 -6.13 -9.77
C LEU A 131 11.88 -7.10 -8.63
N GLN A 132 11.15 -7.02 -7.52
CA GLN A 132 11.29 -7.92 -6.37
C GLN A 132 11.02 -9.37 -6.80
N LYS A 133 9.97 -9.60 -7.59
CA LYS A 133 9.67 -10.92 -8.18
C LYS A 133 10.81 -11.45 -9.06
N SER A 134 11.40 -10.59 -9.89
CA SER A 134 12.48 -10.97 -10.81
C SER A 134 13.76 -11.31 -10.06
N ILE A 135 14.08 -10.56 -8.99
CA ILE A 135 15.28 -10.78 -8.18
C ILE A 135 15.10 -11.97 -7.23
N MET A 136 14.04 -11.95 -6.42
CA MET A 136 13.84 -12.88 -5.31
C MET A 136 13.05 -14.15 -5.70
N GLY A 137 12.47 -14.17 -6.90
CA GLY A 137 11.57 -15.23 -7.39
C GLY A 137 10.14 -15.13 -6.85
N THR A 138 9.91 -14.31 -5.81
CA THR A 138 8.61 -14.08 -5.17
C THR A 138 8.45 -12.60 -4.82
N SER A 139 7.21 -12.14 -4.76
CA SER A 139 6.82 -10.78 -4.38
C SER A 139 5.44 -10.83 -3.74
N ILE A 140 5.20 -10.01 -2.72
CA ILE A 140 3.92 -9.95 -2.03
C ILE A 140 3.33 -8.56 -2.25
N GLY A 141 2.08 -8.52 -2.70
CA GLY A 141 1.33 -7.29 -2.91
C GLY A 141 0.03 -7.36 -2.14
N PHE A 142 -0.28 -6.29 -1.40
CA PHE A 142 -1.55 -6.09 -0.72
C PHE A 142 -2.36 -5.04 -1.48
N VAL A 143 -3.67 -5.25 -1.62
CA VAL A 143 -4.56 -4.34 -2.35
C VAL A 143 -5.67 -3.84 -1.42
N PRO A 144 -5.37 -2.89 -0.53
CA PRO A 144 -6.39 -2.26 0.31
C PRO A 144 -7.34 -1.39 -0.51
N TRP A 145 -8.53 -1.18 0.03
CA TRP A 145 -9.42 -0.12 -0.43
C TRP A 145 -9.01 1.20 0.23
N VAL A 146 -8.64 2.19 -0.59
CA VAL A 146 -8.15 3.49 -0.12
C VAL A 146 -9.04 4.62 -0.63
N THR A 147 -9.38 5.54 0.26
CA THR A 147 -10.15 6.75 -0.06
C THR A 147 -9.26 7.97 0.13
N LYS A 148 -8.94 8.70 -0.95
CA LYS A 148 -8.16 9.95 -0.93
C LYS A 148 -9.11 11.12 -1.09
N LYS A 149 -9.03 12.07 -0.15
CA LYS A 149 -9.82 13.30 -0.16
C LYS A 149 -8.90 14.49 -0.38
N ARG A 150 -9.36 15.47 -1.15
CA ARG A 150 -8.75 16.80 -1.22
C ARG A 150 -9.72 17.84 -0.71
N LEU A 151 -9.17 18.89 -0.12
CA LEU A 151 -9.93 20.07 0.28
C LEU A 151 -10.01 21.01 -0.91
N VAL A 152 -11.22 21.29 -1.40
CA VAL A 152 -11.45 22.24 -2.49
C VAL A 152 -12.13 23.46 -1.93
N LYS A 153 -11.59 24.64 -2.23
CA LYS A 153 -12.27 25.91 -1.96
C LYS A 153 -13.37 26.11 -2.99
N LYS A 154 -14.61 26.21 -2.53
CA LYS A 154 -15.77 26.48 -3.36
C LYS A 154 -16.37 27.80 -2.92
N PHE A 155 -16.56 28.67 -3.90
CA PHE A 155 -17.26 29.94 -3.70
C PHE A 155 -18.75 29.65 -3.86
N VAL A 156 -19.49 29.73 -2.75
CA VAL A 156 -20.95 29.57 -2.76
C VAL A 156 -21.55 30.95 -2.60
N SER A 157 -22.35 31.37 -3.59
CA SER A 157 -23.15 32.59 -3.48
C SER A 157 -24.39 32.28 -2.63
N ASN A 158 -24.45 32.83 -1.43
CA ASN A 158 -25.64 32.79 -0.61
C ASN A 158 -26.42 34.09 -0.81
N GLU A 159 -27.73 33.98 -1.01
CA GLU A 159 -28.63 35.14 -0.95
C GLU A 159 -28.93 35.40 0.53
N VAL A 160 -28.42 36.51 1.04
CA VAL A 160 -28.73 36.97 2.39
C VAL A 160 -29.84 38.01 2.26
N GLU A 161 -30.99 37.68 2.84
CA GLU A 161 -32.12 38.60 2.98
C GLU A 161 -32.05 39.26 4.36
N GLY A 162 -32.13 40.58 4.40
CA GLY A 162 -32.07 41.35 5.65
C GLY A 162 -32.85 42.65 5.56
N PHE A 163 -32.89 43.38 6.67
CA PHE A 163 -33.48 44.71 6.75
C PHE A 163 -32.37 45.71 7.08
N GLU A 164 -32.25 46.77 6.29
CA GLU A 164 -31.40 47.91 6.59
C GLU A 164 -32.28 49.07 7.07
N GLU A 165 -31.87 49.75 8.14
CA GLU A 165 -32.54 50.97 8.57
C GLU A 165 -32.11 52.12 7.66
N GLN A 166 -33.08 52.64 6.90
CA GLN A 166 -32.91 53.84 6.10
C GLN A 166 -33.86 54.93 6.61
N PHE A 167 -33.36 56.16 6.64
CA PHE A 167 -34.19 57.32 6.98
C PHE A 167 -34.91 57.80 5.72
N ILE A 168 -36.21 57.51 5.64
CA ILE A 168 -37.10 58.04 4.61
C ILE A 168 -37.89 59.17 5.26
N GLU A 169 -37.76 60.38 4.73
CA GLU A 169 -38.49 61.57 5.24
C GLU A 169 -38.28 61.85 6.75
N GLY A 170 -37.11 61.49 7.30
CA GLY A 170 -36.76 61.77 8.71
C GLY A 170 -37.29 60.75 9.73
N LEU A 171 -37.95 59.68 9.29
CA LEU A 171 -38.38 58.56 10.13
C LEU A 171 -37.56 57.30 9.80
N PRO A 172 -37.13 56.51 10.80
CA PRO A 172 -36.44 55.25 10.55
C PRO A 172 -37.43 54.24 9.94
N ALA A 173 -37.15 53.78 8.73
CA ALA A 173 -37.90 52.74 8.04
C ALA A 173 -36.98 51.53 7.77
N GLN A 174 -37.49 50.32 8.04
CA GLN A 174 -36.80 49.08 7.70
C GLN A 174 -37.06 48.74 6.24
N VAL A 175 -36.02 48.85 5.40
CA VAL A 175 -36.11 48.51 3.98
C VAL A 175 -35.54 47.10 3.78
N PRO A 176 -36.30 46.15 3.20
CA PRO A 176 -35.76 44.83 2.90
C PRO A 176 -34.73 44.94 1.79
N PHE A 177 -33.57 44.31 1.99
CA PHE A 177 -32.55 44.16 0.96
C PHE A 177 -32.26 42.68 0.69
N LYS A 178 -31.86 42.40 -0.54
CA LYS A 178 -31.25 41.12 -0.92
C LYS A 178 -29.82 41.41 -1.38
N ARG A 179 -28.83 40.80 -0.72
CA ARG A 179 -27.43 40.86 -1.13
C ARG A 179 -26.93 39.46 -1.38
N THR A 180 -26.20 39.28 -2.46
CA THR A 180 -25.45 38.06 -2.74
C THR A 180 -24.10 38.17 -2.05
N GLU A 181 -23.93 37.41 -0.96
CA GLU A 181 -22.65 37.25 -0.31
C GLU A 181 -21.95 36.01 -0.86
N VAL A 182 -20.72 36.17 -1.33
CA VAL A 182 -19.89 35.05 -1.76
C VAL A 182 -19.12 34.55 -0.54
N VAL A 183 -19.51 33.39 -0.03
CA VAL A 183 -18.86 32.75 1.12
C VAL A 183 -17.89 31.69 0.61
N GLU A 184 -16.65 31.74 1.11
CA GLU A 184 -15.66 30.68 0.89
C GLU A 184 -16.01 29.47 1.76
N VAL A 185 -16.40 28.35 1.14
CA VAL A 185 -16.63 27.08 1.82
C VAL A 185 -15.53 26.10 1.42
N ILE A 186 -14.90 25.48 2.41
CA ILE A 186 -13.94 24.39 2.19
C ILE A 186 -14.73 23.09 2.18
N GLU A 187 -14.83 22.43 1.02
CA GLU A 187 -15.55 21.17 0.83
C GLU A 187 -14.54 20.01 0.66
N GLU A 188 -14.77 18.89 1.35
CA GLU A 188 -14.00 17.66 1.13
C GLU A 188 -14.51 16.96 -0.13
N VAL A 189 -13.67 16.90 -1.17
CA VAL A 189 -13.96 16.17 -2.40
C VAL A 189 -13.15 14.87 -2.43
N ILE A 190 -13.83 13.75 -2.68
CA ILE A 190 -13.18 12.45 -2.85
C ILE A 190 -12.54 12.42 -4.24
N ASP A 191 -11.21 12.39 -4.28
CA ASP A 191 -10.44 12.30 -5.53
C ASP A 191 -10.25 10.86 -5.99
N PHE A 192 -10.13 9.95 -5.05
CA PHE A 192 -9.94 8.54 -5.32
C PHE A 192 -10.65 7.70 -4.28
N ASP A 193 -11.37 6.69 -4.75
CA ASP A 193 -12.00 5.69 -3.89
C ASP A 193 -11.93 4.33 -4.59
N GLY A 194 -11.07 3.45 -4.10
CA GLY A 194 -10.89 2.15 -4.73
C GLY A 194 -9.67 1.35 -4.28
N PRO A 195 -9.43 0.22 -4.96
CA PRO A 195 -8.29 -0.65 -4.66
C PRO A 195 -6.99 0.06 -5.04
N ASP A 196 -6.01 0.03 -4.14
CA ASP A 196 -4.69 0.59 -4.37
C ASP A 196 -3.61 -0.46 -4.10
N LEU A 197 -2.70 -0.71 -5.03
CA LEU A 197 -1.64 -1.71 -4.86
C LEU A 197 -0.55 -1.16 -3.93
N VAL A 198 -0.27 -1.88 -2.85
CA VAL A 198 0.87 -1.66 -1.96
C VAL A 198 1.79 -2.87 -2.09
N VAL A 199 3.05 -2.61 -2.40
CA VAL A 199 4.08 -3.65 -2.45
C VAL A 199 4.67 -3.77 -1.07
N GLU A 200 4.63 -4.98 -0.51
CA GLU A 200 5.10 -5.26 0.83
C GLU A 200 6.53 -5.81 0.77
N ASP A 201 7.29 -5.58 1.84
CA ASP A 201 8.61 -6.15 1.97
C ASP A 201 8.52 -7.64 2.28
N LEU A 202 9.24 -8.43 1.50
CA LEU A 202 9.19 -9.90 1.59
C LEU A 202 9.71 -10.45 2.91
N GLU A 203 10.56 -9.68 3.59
CA GLU A 203 11.18 -10.02 4.87
C GLU A 203 10.17 -10.01 6.03
N ASP A 204 9.07 -9.27 5.86
CA ASP A 204 8.01 -9.17 6.85
C ASP A 204 7.00 -10.30 6.75
N TRP A 205 7.22 -11.29 5.87
CA TRP A 205 6.29 -12.40 5.66
C TRP A 205 6.96 -13.77 5.83
N VAL A 206 6.38 -14.58 6.70
CA VAL A 206 6.68 -16.00 6.81
C VAL A 206 5.70 -16.77 5.94
N VAL A 207 6.25 -17.38 4.89
CA VAL A 207 5.49 -18.19 3.93
C VAL A 207 6.14 -19.57 3.85
N PRO A 208 5.37 -20.65 4.02
CA PRO A 208 5.87 -22.01 3.99
C PRO A 208 6.51 -22.28 2.64
N SER A 209 7.65 -22.96 2.66
CA SER A 209 8.36 -23.32 1.44
C SER A 209 7.57 -24.26 0.51
N THR A 210 6.57 -24.96 1.05
CA THR A 210 5.67 -25.87 0.32
C THR A 210 4.38 -25.20 -0.19
N ALA A 211 4.12 -23.95 0.20
CA ALA A 211 2.87 -23.27 -0.15
C ALA A 211 2.77 -23.07 -1.67
N LYS A 212 1.67 -23.56 -2.24
CA LYS A 212 1.29 -23.31 -3.65
C LYS A 212 0.20 -22.25 -3.77
N ASP A 213 -0.68 -22.21 -2.77
CA ASP A 213 -1.82 -21.30 -2.66
C ASP A 213 -1.81 -20.63 -1.28
N LEU A 214 -2.73 -19.69 -1.07
CA LEU A 214 -2.92 -18.99 0.21
C LEU A 214 -3.43 -19.91 1.33
N ASP A 215 -3.99 -21.07 0.97
CA ASP A 215 -4.49 -22.08 1.90
C ASP A 215 -3.34 -22.99 2.34
N CYS A 216 -2.50 -22.46 3.23
CA CYS A 216 -1.28 -23.11 3.69
C CYS A 216 -1.18 -23.11 5.22
N ASP A 217 -0.36 -24.02 5.77
CA ASP A 217 -0.27 -24.27 7.21
C ASP A 217 -0.05 -23.01 8.06
N HIS A 218 0.77 -22.08 7.57
CA HIS A 218 1.00 -20.79 8.20
C HIS A 218 1.19 -19.73 7.11
N PHE A 219 0.58 -18.56 7.25
CA PHE A 219 0.85 -17.39 6.40
C PHE A 219 0.86 -16.17 7.31
N GLN A 220 2.04 -15.82 7.80
CA GLN A 220 2.16 -14.88 8.90
C GLN A 220 2.90 -13.63 8.46
N ARG A 221 2.48 -12.48 9.01
CA ARG A 221 3.17 -11.21 8.86
C ARG A 221 3.90 -10.88 10.16
N ILE A 222 5.19 -10.59 10.05
CA ILE A 222 6.02 -10.02 11.10
C ILE A 222 5.77 -8.52 11.09
N LEU A 223 5.29 -7.97 12.20
CA LEU A 223 5.16 -6.53 12.39
C LEU A 223 6.33 -6.06 13.26
N ARG A 224 7.09 -5.09 12.77
CA ARG A 224 8.09 -4.36 13.56
C ARG A 224 7.39 -3.14 14.11
N LEU A 225 7.14 -3.14 15.41
CA LEU A 225 6.43 -2.08 16.10
C LEU A 225 7.38 -1.39 17.07
N GLU A 226 7.28 -0.07 17.17
CA GLU A 226 7.94 0.68 18.21
C GLU A 226 7.27 0.45 19.57
N ILE A 227 8.01 0.69 20.65
CA ILE A 227 7.51 0.47 22.02
C ILE A 227 6.20 1.24 22.26
N ASP A 228 6.11 2.47 21.74
CA ASP A 228 4.92 3.31 21.90
C ASP A 228 3.72 2.74 21.13
N GLU A 229 3.93 2.19 19.93
CA GLU A 229 2.88 1.52 19.14
C GLU A 229 2.36 0.25 19.82
N ILE A 230 3.25 -0.48 20.52
CA ILE A 230 2.88 -1.66 21.31
C ILE A 230 2.01 -1.27 22.49
N PHE A 231 2.28 -0.13 23.13
CA PHE A 231 1.46 0.38 24.22
C PHE A 231 0.07 0.79 23.74
N ASP A 232 -0.03 1.47 22.59
CA ASP A 232 -1.31 1.85 21.98
C ASP A 232 -2.16 0.63 21.57
N LEU A 233 -1.52 -0.45 21.10
CA LEU A 233 -2.17 -1.74 20.83
C LEU A 233 -2.80 -2.36 22.08
N SER A 234 -2.14 -2.22 23.24
CA SER A 234 -2.58 -2.84 24.48
C SER A 234 -3.81 -2.17 25.11
N ASP A 235 -4.02 -0.89 24.81
CA ASP A 235 -5.07 -0.09 25.44
C ASP A 235 -6.41 -0.15 24.68
N ASN A 236 -6.40 -0.35 23.36
CA ASN A 236 -7.62 -0.37 22.53
C ASN A 236 -7.83 -1.62 21.66
N GLY A 237 -6.85 -2.52 21.56
CA GLY A 237 -6.94 -3.71 20.70
C GLY A 237 -7.12 -3.41 19.21
N LYS A 238 -6.89 -2.16 18.79
CA LYS A 238 -6.94 -1.68 17.40
C LYS A 238 -5.73 -0.78 17.18
N LEU A 239 -4.97 -1.06 16.12
CA LEU A 239 -3.93 -0.14 15.62
C LEU A 239 -4.59 1.20 15.27
N ASP A 240 -4.04 2.30 15.79
CA ASP A 240 -4.46 3.63 15.35
C ASP A 240 -4.07 3.81 13.89
N SER A 241 -5.04 4.18 13.06
CA SER A 241 -4.89 4.30 11.61
C SER A 241 -3.91 5.39 11.16
N ASN A 242 -3.44 6.21 12.11
CA ASN A 242 -2.46 7.27 11.87
C ASN A 242 -1.01 6.75 11.95
N LEU A 243 -0.72 5.76 12.80
CA LEU A 243 0.63 5.18 12.92
C LEU A 243 1.07 4.42 11.66
N VAL A 244 0.11 3.79 10.96
CA VAL A 244 0.36 3.11 9.68
C VAL A 244 0.77 4.08 8.56
N LYS A 245 0.47 5.38 8.69
CA LYS A 245 0.72 6.37 7.63
C LYS A 245 2.12 7.00 7.70
N ASP A 246 2.76 7.02 8.87
CA ASP A 246 4.00 7.78 9.05
C ASP A 246 5.25 7.12 8.44
N ASN A 247 5.16 5.86 7.99
CA ASN A 247 6.27 5.15 7.33
C ASN A 247 6.14 5.04 5.79
N ILE A 248 5.21 5.76 5.15
CA ILE A 248 5.01 5.70 3.69
C ILE A 248 5.60 6.92 2.95
N ASP A 249 5.89 8.02 3.66
CA ASP A 249 6.35 9.28 3.05
C ASP A 249 7.82 9.65 3.31
N SER A 250 8.67 8.69 3.70
CA SER A 250 10.14 8.86 3.76
C SER A 250 10.89 7.97 2.78
#